data_AF-L9X093-F1
#
_entry.id   AF-L9X093-F1
#
_cell.length_a   1.000
_cell.length_b   1.000
_cell.length_c   1.000
_cell.angle_alpha   90.00
_cell.angle_beta   90.00
_cell.angle_gamma   90.00
#
_symmetry.space_group_name_H-M   'P 1'
#
loop_
_entity.id
_entity.type
_entity.pdbx_description
1 polymer ?
#
loop_
_entity_poly.entity_id
_entity_poly.type
_entity_poly.pdbx_seq_one_letter_code
_entity_poly.pdbx_strand_id
1 'polypeptide(L)'
;MPECAHCGEEYPAPGPYKSHVLTCTNENGAVAADEPVEETASESSDSSSEAESEATTMDQYIERVVDNRLETVESELTQMSEDVDELENFATISLGERRLDQAEANLSEYSASLTDLSERTLEQVNELESQLEYQTVVLATALDALAEADVDVDTDPIDAYRQDQIVTEQSPTKRLEEAIEKLES
;
A
#
# COMPACT_ATOMS: atom_id res chain seq x y z
N MET A 1 21.98 4.44 -13.72
CA MET A 1 20.61 4.67 -13.22
C MET A 1 19.66 4.13 -14.28
N PRO A 2 18.46 3.62 -13.96
CA PRO A 2 17.53 3.29 -15.03
C PRO A 2 17.17 4.58 -15.77
N GLU A 3 17.30 4.57 -17.11
CA GLU A 3 16.98 5.68 -18.02
C GLU A 3 15.76 5.33 -18.88
N CYS A 4 14.83 6.26 -19.03
CA CYS A 4 13.60 6.01 -19.77
C CYS A 4 13.92 6.13 -21.25
N ALA A 5 13.81 5.03 -22.01
CA ALA A 5 14.15 4.98 -23.43
C ALA A 5 13.32 5.95 -24.30
N HIS A 6 12.22 6.50 -23.77
CA HIS A 6 11.31 7.37 -24.50
C HIS A 6 11.52 8.87 -24.24
N CYS A 7 12.04 9.27 -23.06
CA CYS A 7 12.24 10.69 -22.68
C CYS A 7 13.65 11.02 -22.17
N GLY A 8 14.51 10.03 -21.91
CA GLY A 8 15.92 10.25 -21.55
C GLY A 8 16.18 10.79 -20.15
N GLU A 9 15.18 10.87 -19.27
CA GLU A 9 15.36 11.36 -17.89
C GLU A 9 15.86 10.26 -16.93
N GLU A 10 16.87 10.61 -16.12
CA GLU A 10 17.46 9.76 -15.10
C GLU A 10 16.73 9.89 -13.75
N TYR A 11 16.29 8.77 -13.16
CA TYR A 11 15.59 8.79 -11.87
C TYR A 11 16.39 8.13 -10.74
N PRO A 12 16.55 8.80 -9.59
CA PRO A 12 17.12 8.20 -8.39
C PRO A 12 16.01 7.49 -7.59
N ALA A 13 16.13 6.16 -7.46
CA ALA A 13 15.28 5.24 -6.67
C ALA A 13 14.11 4.54 -7.41
N PRO A 14 13.73 3.30 -7.02
CA PRO A 14 12.88 2.40 -7.82
C PRO A 14 11.36 2.62 -7.70
N GLY A 15 10.91 3.65 -6.96
CA GLY A 15 9.48 3.93 -6.72
C GLY A 15 8.74 4.66 -7.87
N PRO A 16 9.27 5.74 -8.45
CA PRO A 16 8.53 6.58 -9.42
C PRO A 16 8.61 6.09 -10.88
N TYR A 17 9.37 5.03 -11.16
CA TYR A 17 9.68 4.62 -12.53
C TYR A 17 8.49 4.03 -13.29
N LYS A 18 7.58 3.32 -12.60
CA LYS A 18 6.43 2.65 -13.24
C LYS A 18 5.31 3.62 -13.62
N SER A 19 5.09 4.68 -12.84
CA SER A 19 4.04 5.65 -13.14
C SER A 19 4.39 6.53 -14.35
N HIS A 20 5.67 6.88 -14.51
CA HIS A 20 6.10 7.76 -15.60
C HIS A 20 6.12 7.06 -16.98
N VAL A 21 6.38 5.75 -17.02
CA VAL A 21 6.33 4.98 -18.28
C VAL A 21 4.90 4.87 -18.82
N LEU A 22 3.90 4.81 -17.93
CA LEU A 22 2.48 4.72 -18.30
C LEU A 22 1.90 6.06 -18.80
N THR A 23 2.41 7.21 -18.33
CA THR A 23 1.93 8.52 -18.76
C THR A 23 2.58 9.00 -20.06
N CYS A 24 3.82 8.61 -20.35
CA CYS A 24 4.51 9.00 -21.59
C CYS A 24 3.92 8.38 -22.86
N THR A 25 3.17 7.28 -22.79
CA THR A 25 2.62 6.62 -23.99
C THR A 25 1.27 7.18 -24.45
N ASN A 26 0.62 8.03 -23.65
CA ASN A 26 -0.80 8.36 -23.83
C ASN A 26 -1.08 9.74 -24.44
N GLU A 27 -0.06 10.54 -24.75
CA GLU A 27 -0.25 11.93 -25.21
C GLU A 27 -0.31 12.13 -26.74
N ASN A 28 -0.18 11.08 -27.55
CA ASN A 28 -0.26 11.19 -29.02
C ASN A 28 -1.09 10.06 -29.65
N GLY A 29 -2.41 10.23 -29.76
CA GLY A 29 -3.22 9.28 -30.50
C GLY A 29 -4.73 9.39 -30.38
N ALA A 30 -5.31 10.60 -30.31
CA ALA A 30 -6.75 10.79 -30.46
C ALA A 30 -7.03 11.36 -31.86
N VAL A 31 -7.50 10.51 -32.78
CA VAL A 31 -8.13 10.97 -34.02
C VAL A 31 -9.63 10.99 -33.79
N ALA A 32 -10.18 12.20 -33.63
CA ALA A 32 -11.60 12.46 -33.75
C ALA A 32 -11.97 12.54 -35.23
N ALA A 33 -13.09 11.93 -35.64
CA ALA A 33 -13.74 12.23 -36.91
C ALA A 33 -15.24 11.97 -36.78
N ASP A 34 -15.95 13.01 -36.36
CA ASP A 34 -17.33 13.31 -36.76
C ASP A 34 -17.22 14.24 -37.98
N GLU A 35 -17.90 13.95 -39.09
CA GLU A 35 -18.68 14.88 -39.94
C GLU A 35 -19.04 14.24 -41.31
N PRO A 36 -20.31 14.37 -41.78
CA PRO A 36 -20.76 13.95 -43.10
C PRO A 36 -20.62 15.09 -44.13
N VAL A 37 -20.23 14.77 -45.36
CA VAL A 37 -20.17 15.74 -46.47
C VAL A 37 -21.15 15.34 -47.57
N GLU A 38 -22.18 16.16 -47.78
CA GLU A 38 -22.92 16.22 -49.04
C GLU A 38 -22.14 17.09 -50.05
N GLU A 39 -22.13 16.72 -51.33
CA GLU A 39 -22.84 17.44 -52.41
C GLU A 39 -22.40 16.95 -53.82
N THR A 40 -23.37 16.93 -54.73
CA THR A 40 -23.33 17.24 -56.18
C THR A 40 -23.68 16.13 -57.17
N ALA A 41 -24.72 16.44 -57.94
CA ALA A 41 -25.26 15.71 -59.08
C ALA A 41 -24.42 15.89 -60.35
N SER A 42 -24.41 14.88 -61.23
CA SER A 42 -24.58 15.06 -62.68
C SER A 42 -24.74 13.71 -63.38
N GLU A 43 -25.85 13.61 -64.12
CA GLU A 43 -26.16 12.55 -65.09
C GLU A 43 -25.23 12.65 -66.31
N SER A 44 -24.88 11.53 -66.95
CA SER A 44 -24.93 11.30 -68.42
C SER A 44 -24.21 10.01 -68.86
N SER A 45 -25.01 9.02 -69.24
CA SER A 45 -24.93 8.17 -70.46
C SER A 45 -23.66 7.39 -70.84
N ASP A 46 -23.79 6.07 -70.70
CA ASP A 46 -23.90 5.07 -71.79
C ASP A 46 -22.68 4.84 -72.71
N SER A 47 -21.93 3.76 -72.46
CA SER A 47 -21.55 2.77 -73.48
C SER A 47 -20.69 1.65 -72.88
N SER A 48 -21.13 0.41 -73.11
CA SER A 48 -20.40 -0.88 -73.13
C SER A 48 -20.92 -1.94 -72.16
N SER A 49 -22.22 -2.24 -72.23
CA SER A 49 -22.76 -3.47 -71.66
C SER A 49 -22.40 -4.65 -72.56
N GLU A 50 -21.49 -5.49 -72.09
CA GLU A 50 -21.49 -6.95 -72.33
C GLU A 50 -20.50 -7.73 -71.43
N ALA A 51 -19.91 -7.08 -70.41
CA ALA A 51 -19.11 -7.75 -69.36
C ALA A 51 -19.55 -7.41 -67.91
N GLU A 52 -20.61 -6.62 -67.72
CA GLU A 52 -20.98 -6.06 -66.40
C GLU A 52 -21.93 -6.96 -65.57
N SER A 53 -22.60 -7.92 -66.20
CA SER A 53 -23.57 -8.80 -65.53
C SER A 53 -22.93 -9.89 -64.67
N GLU A 54 -21.71 -10.32 -65.01
CA GLU A 54 -20.94 -11.30 -64.21
C GLU A 54 -20.08 -10.62 -63.14
N ALA A 55 -19.60 -9.39 -63.38
CA ALA A 55 -18.84 -8.61 -62.39
C ALA A 55 -19.71 -8.23 -61.19
N THR A 56 -20.91 -7.69 -61.45
CA THR A 56 -21.85 -7.27 -60.39
C THR A 56 -22.32 -8.41 -59.48
N THR A 57 -22.41 -9.64 -59.99
CA THR A 57 -22.81 -10.81 -59.18
C THR A 57 -21.64 -11.38 -58.38
N MET A 58 -20.42 -11.32 -58.90
CA MET A 58 -19.22 -11.69 -58.15
C MET A 58 -18.90 -10.67 -57.06
N ASP A 59 -19.05 -9.37 -57.34
CA ASP A 59 -18.84 -8.30 -56.37
C ASP A 59 -19.83 -8.40 -55.20
N GLN A 60 -21.12 -8.67 -55.46
CA GLN A 60 -22.11 -8.93 -54.40
C GLN A 60 -21.81 -10.20 -53.58
N TYR A 61 -21.20 -11.21 -54.19
CA TYR A 61 -20.77 -12.41 -53.48
C TYR A 61 -19.55 -12.13 -52.59
N ILE A 62 -18.58 -11.36 -53.10
CA ILE A 62 -17.41 -10.93 -52.34
C ILE A 62 -17.85 -10.08 -51.15
N GLU A 63 -18.75 -9.12 -51.34
CA GLU A 63 -19.27 -8.24 -50.29
C GLU A 63 -19.97 -9.05 -49.20
N ARG A 64 -20.84 -10.00 -49.56
CA ARG A 64 -21.48 -10.90 -48.59
C ARG A 64 -20.45 -11.75 -47.80
N VAL A 65 -19.40 -12.24 -48.45
CA VAL A 65 -18.35 -13.03 -47.78
C VAL A 65 -17.51 -12.15 -46.85
N VAL A 66 -17.25 -10.91 -47.25
CA VAL A 66 -16.55 -9.92 -46.43
C VAL A 66 -17.38 -9.56 -45.20
N ASP A 67 -18.67 -9.27 -45.37
CA ASP A 67 -19.59 -8.97 -44.27
C ASP A 67 -19.69 -10.13 -43.27
N ASN A 68 -19.85 -11.35 -43.77
CA ASN A 68 -19.93 -12.54 -42.91
C ASN A 68 -18.62 -12.78 -42.14
N ARG A 69 -17.47 -12.50 -42.77
CA ARG A 69 -16.16 -12.57 -42.10
C ARG A 69 -15.98 -11.45 -41.09
N LEU A 70 -16.44 -10.24 -41.39
CA LEU A 70 -16.44 -9.11 -40.47
C LEU A 70 -17.30 -9.43 -39.24
N GLU A 71 -18.51 -9.93 -39.43
CA GLU A 71 -19.41 -10.33 -38.34
C GLU A 71 -18.79 -11.45 -37.48
N THR A 72 -18.10 -12.41 -38.10
CA THR A 72 -17.39 -13.46 -37.36
C THR A 72 -16.23 -12.88 -36.55
N VAL A 73 -15.43 -11.99 -37.14
CA VAL A 73 -14.30 -11.34 -36.45
C VAL A 73 -14.79 -10.43 -35.32
N GLU A 74 -15.88 -9.70 -35.51
CA GLU A 74 -16.49 -8.87 -34.47
C GLU A 74 -17.01 -9.72 -33.31
N SER A 75 -17.62 -10.87 -33.60
CA SER A 75 -18.04 -11.83 -32.58
C SER A 75 -16.85 -12.42 -31.83
N GLU A 76 -15.80 -12.82 -32.53
CA GLU A 76 -14.56 -13.35 -31.91
C GLU A 76 -13.86 -12.29 -31.06
N LEU A 77 -13.82 -11.04 -31.51
CA LEU A 77 -13.22 -9.93 -30.76
C LEU A 77 -14.03 -9.61 -29.50
N THR A 78 -15.36 -9.60 -29.60
CA THR A 78 -16.26 -9.41 -28.45
C THR A 78 -16.03 -10.50 -27.41
N GLN A 79 -15.97 -11.76 -27.84
CA GLN A 79 -15.72 -12.89 -26.95
C GLN A 79 -14.34 -12.81 -26.30
N MET A 80 -13.31 -12.46 -27.08
CA MET A 80 -11.94 -12.31 -26.57
C MET A 80 -11.83 -11.14 -25.58
N SER A 81 -12.62 -10.08 -25.76
CA SER A 81 -12.72 -8.98 -24.79
C SER A 81 -13.34 -9.45 -23.47
N GLU A 82 -14.42 -10.24 -23.53
CA GLU A 82 -15.05 -10.83 -22.34
C GLU A 82 -14.08 -11.76 -21.58
N ASP A 83 -13.35 -12.60 -22.32
CA ASP A 83 -12.34 -13.49 -21.74
C ASP A 83 -11.22 -12.71 -21.03
N VAL A 84 -10.79 -11.58 -21.62
CA VAL A 84 -9.78 -10.69 -21.01
C VAL A 84 -10.30 -10.04 -19.73
N ASP A 85 -11.53 -9.53 -19.73
CA ASP A 85 -12.16 -8.94 -18.53
C ASP A 85 -12.28 -9.97 -17.39
N GLU A 86 -12.64 -11.22 -17.72
CA GLU A 86 -12.71 -12.32 -16.74
C GLU A 86 -11.31 -12.66 -16.17
N LEU A 87 -10.29 -12.71 -17.04
CA LEU A 87 -8.90 -12.94 -16.65
C LEU A 87 -8.36 -11.82 -15.74
N GLU A 88 -8.65 -10.56 -16.04
CA GLU A 88 -8.28 -9.42 -15.19
C GLU A 88 -8.96 -9.48 -13.82
N ASN A 89 -10.24 -9.87 -13.78
CA ASN A 89 -10.97 -10.06 -12.54
C ASN A 89 -10.36 -11.19 -11.71
N PHE A 90 -10.08 -12.34 -12.33
CA PHE A 90 -9.44 -13.47 -11.66
C PHE A 90 -8.05 -13.11 -11.12
N ALA A 91 -7.23 -12.40 -11.91
CA ALA A 91 -5.92 -11.93 -11.47
C ALA A 91 -6.04 -10.98 -10.28
N THR A 92 -7.01 -10.08 -10.29
CA THR A 92 -7.27 -9.14 -9.19
C THR A 92 -7.69 -9.86 -7.93
N ILE A 93 -8.63 -10.81 -8.02
CA ILE A 93 -9.08 -11.62 -6.90
C ILE A 93 -7.91 -12.42 -6.33
N SER A 94 -7.16 -13.14 -7.17
CA SER A 94 -6.05 -13.99 -6.72
C SER A 94 -4.92 -13.18 -6.05
N LEU A 95 -4.61 -11.99 -6.58
CA LEU A 95 -3.63 -11.09 -5.95
C LEU A 95 -4.17 -10.49 -4.65
N GLY A 96 -5.47 -10.18 -4.60
CA GLY A 96 -6.15 -9.70 -3.40
C GLY A 96 -6.14 -10.75 -2.27
N GLU A 97 -6.48 -11.98 -2.59
CA GLU A 97 -6.46 -13.12 -1.66
C GLU A 97 -5.05 -13.37 -1.12
N ARG A 98 -4.04 -13.40 -2.00
CA ARG A 98 -2.64 -13.59 -1.57
C ARG A 98 -2.14 -12.46 -0.65
N ARG A 99 -2.61 -11.22 -0.87
CA ARG A 99 -2.30 -10.09 0.03
C ARG A 99 -3.01 -10.22 1.37
N LEU A 100 -4.26 -10.70 1.38
CA LEU A 100 -5.01 -10.98 2.60
C LEU A 100 -4.33 -12.09 3.42
N ASP A 101 -3.99 -13.22 2.80
CA ASP A 101 -3.28 -14.32 3.47
C ASP A 101 -1.98 -13.83 4.13
N GLN A 102 -1.22 -12.99 3.42
CA GLN A 102 0.01 -12.43 3.96
C GLN A 102 -0.23 -11.44 5.09
N ALA A 103 -1.30 -10.62 5.02
CA ALA A 103 -1.67 -9.72 6.12
C ALA A 103 -2.12 -10.51 7.35
N GLU A 104 -2.91 -11.57 7.18
CA GLU A 104 -3.33 -12.47 8.27
C GLU A 104 -2.15 -13.16 8.93
N ALA A 105 -1.20 -13.68 8.13
CA ALA A 105 0.02 -14.29 8.66
C ALA A 105 0.86 -13.29 9.48
N ASN A 106 1.05 -12.07 8.95
CA ASN A 106 1.78 -11.00 9.65
C ASN A 106 1.08 -10.58 10.95
N LEU A 107 -0.26 -10.50 10.96
CA LEU A 107 -1.02 -10.19 12.17
C LEU A 107 -0.90 -11.30 13.22
N SER A 108 -0.92 -12.56 12.78
CA SER A 108 -0.70 -13.71 13.66
C SER A 108 0.70 -13.66 14.28
N GLU A 109 1.74 -13.39 13.50
CA GLU A 109 3.11 -13.26 14.01
C GLU A 109 3.27 -12.07 14.97
N TYR A 110 2.69 -10.92 14.63
CA TYR A 110 2.73 -9.74 15.49
C TYR A 110 2.02 -9.97 16.84
N SER A 111 0.85 -10.61 16.83
CA SER A 111 0.13 -10.95 18.07
C SER A 111 0.90 -11.93 18.94
N ALA A 112 1.56 -12.93 18.34
CA ALA A 112 2.46 -13.82 19.07
C ALA A 112 3.63 -13.03 19.69
N SER A 113 4.28 -12.15 18.93
CA SER A 113 5.37 -11.31 19.44
C SER A 113 4.94 -10.39 20.59
N LEU A 114 3.73 -9.83 20.54
CA LEU A 114 3.20 -9.02 21.65
C LEU A 114 2.91 -9.84 22.89
N THR A 115 2.44 -11.08 22.71
CA THR A 115 2.19 -12.01 23.81
C THR A 115 3.51 -12.38 24.47
N ASP A 116 4.51 -12.80 23.69
CA ASP A 116 5.87 -13.07 24.14
C ASP A 116 6.50 -11.89 24.89
N LEU A 117 6.33 -10.66 24.38
CA LEU A 117 6.82 -9.45 25.05
C LEU A 117 6.12 -9.26 26.40
N SER A 118 4.80 -9.44 26.43
CA SER A 118 4.01 -9.32 27.65
C SER A 118 4.44 -10.35 28.69
N GLU A 119 4.61 -11.61 28.31
CA GLU A 119 5.10 -12.67 29.18
C GLU A 119 6.47 -12.35 29.75
N ARG A 120 7.46 -12.00 28.90
CA ARG A 120 8.80 -11.61 29.35
C ARG A 120 8.78 -10.40 30.29
N THR A 121 7.91 -9.44 30.02
CA THR A 121 7.78 -8.23 30.87
C THR A 121 7.21 -8.60 32.23
N LEU A 122 6.18 -9.46 32.29
CA LEU A 122 5.61 -9.94 33.54
C LEU A 122 6.61 -10.78 34.34
N GLU A 123 7.38 -11.65 33.69
CA GLU A 123 8.46 -12.39 34.33
C GLU A 123 9.51 -11.46 34.95
N GLN A 124 9.94 -10.43 34.20
CA GLN A 124 10.89 -9.43 34.71
C GLN A 124 10.33 -8.65 35.90
N VAL A 125 9.06 -8.27 35.85
CA VAL A 125 8.40 -7.56 36.96
C VAL A 125 8.35 -8.44 38.21
N ASN A 126 7.96 -9.71 38.06
CA ASN A 126 7.92 -10.65 39.18
C ASN A 126 9.31 -10.90 39.79
N GLU A 127 10.35 -10.99 38.96
CA GLU A 127 11.73 -11.14 39.43
C GLU A 127 12.18 -9.89 40.21
N LEU A 128 11.89 -8.69 39.69
CA LEU A 128 12.19 -7.43 40.38
C LEU A 128 11.43 -7.30 41.70
N GLU A 129 10.16 -7.71 41.74
CA GLU A 129 9.35 -7.71 42.96
C GLU A 129 9.95 -8.65 44.01
N SER A 130 10.32 -9.88 43.61
CA SER A 130 10.97 -10.86 44.49
C SER A 130 12.31 -10.33 45.02
N GLN A 131 13.10 -9.67 44.17
CA GLN A 131 14.36 -9.07 44.58
C GLN A 131 14.16 -7.91 45.55
N LEU A 132 13.16 -7.05 45.31
CA LEU A 132 12.81 -5.95 46.22
C LEU A 132 12.32 -6.45 47.57
N GLU A 133 11.48 -7.49 47.59
CA GLU A 133 11.00 -8.12 48.82
C GLU A 133 12.18 -8.66 49.63
N TYR A 134 13.08 -9.41 48.98
CA TYR A 134 14.30 -9.91 49.62
C TYR A 134 15.16 -8.77 50.19
N GLN A 135 15.43 -7.73 49.40
CA GLN A 135 16.20 -6.57 49.85
C GLN A 135 15.53 -5.86 51.02
N THR A 136 14.20 -5.75 51.02
CA THR A 136 13.44 -5.13 52.10
C THR A 136 13.59 -5.92 53.41
N VAL A 137 13.50 -7.26 53.34
CA VAL A 137 13.72 -8.12 54.51
C VAL A 137 15.15 -7.97 55.02
N VAL A 138 16.15 -8.02 54.13
CA VAL A 138 17.56 -7.87 54.51
C VAL A 138 17.80 -6.50 55.17
N LEU A 139 17.32 -5.41 54.56
CA LEU A 139 17.43 -4.06 55.12
C LEU A 139 16.75 -3.94 56.48
N ALA A 140 15.52 -4.47 56.63
CA ALA A 140 14.82 -4.48 57.92
C ALA A 140 15.64 -5.20 58.99
N THR A 141 16.14 -6.41 58.69
CA THR A 141 16.97 -7.16 59.65
C THR A 141 18.29 -6.45 59.97
N ALA A 142 18.90 -5.76 59.01
CA ALA A 142 20.10 -4.98 59.24
C ALA A 142 19.82 -3.77 60.13
N LEU A 143 18.71 -3.06 59.91
CA LEU A 143 18.28 -1.94 60.76
C LEU A 143 17.96 -2.40 62.18
N ASP A 144 17.27 -3.53 62.35
CA ASP A 144 17.00 -4.11 63.68
C ASP A 144 18.31 -4.41 64.42
N ALA A 145 19.29 -5.05 63.75
CA ALA A 145 20.59 -5.35 64.34
C ALA A 145 21.40 -4.08 64.69
N LEU A 146 21.30 -3.02 63.88
CA LEU A 146 21.93 -1.72 64.17
C LEU A 146 21.27 -1.01 65.36
N ALA A 147 19.94 -1.08 65.46
CA ALA A 147 19.20 -0.55 66.59
C ALA A 147 19.55 -1.29 67.90
N GLU A 148 19.72 -2.61 67.86
CA GLU A 148 20.20 -3.40 69.00
C GLU A 148 21.64 -3.04 69.40
N ALA A 149 22.46 -2.59 68.44
CA ALA A 149 23.82 -2.14 68.67
C ALA A 149 23.95 -0.64 69.02
N ASP A 150 22.83 0.08 69.11
CA ASP A 150 22.76 1.52 69.39
C ASP A 150 23.58 2.37 68.39
N VAL A 151 23.49 2.02 67.10
CA VAL A 151 24.17 2.73 66.00
C VAL A 151 23.17 3.63 65.28
N ASP A 152 23.38 4.94 65.31
CA ASP A 152 22.61 5.91 64.52
C ASP A 152 22.92 5.78 63.02
N VAL A 153 21.86 5.63 62.21
CA VAL A 153 21.94 5.55 60.74
C VAL A 153 21.49 6.89 60.14
N ASP A 154 22.36 7.49 59.33
CA ASP A 154 22.05 8.71 58.58
C ASP A 154 21.16 8.41 57.36
N THR A 155 19.98 9.02 57.31
CA THR A 155 19.01 8.89 56.20
C THR A 155 18.99 10.10 55.27
N ASP A 156 19.75 11.16 55.56
CA ASP A 156 19.76 12.38 54.75
C ASP A 156 20.04 12.13 53.25
N PRO A 157 20.97 11.23 52.86
CA PRO A 157 21.20 10.92 51.44
C PRO A 157 20.00 10.23 50.76
N ILE A 158 19.23 9.43 51.50
CA ILE A 158 18.04 8.73 50.99
C ILE A 158 16.93 9.73 50.74
N ASP A 159 16.74 10.67 51.67
CA ASP A 159 15.75 11.74 51.55
C ASP A 159 16.08 12.69 50.39
N ALA A 160 17.36 13.04 50.22
CA ALA A 160 17.84 13.82 49.07
C ALA A 160 17.54 13.10 47.73
N TYR A 161 17.82 11.79 47.65
CA TYR A 161 17.54 11.01 46.45
C TYR A 161 16.04 10.89 46.14
N ARG A 162 15.19 10.72 47.17
CA ARG A 162 13.72 10.72 47.01
C ARG A 162 13.23 12.06 46.47
N GLN A 163 13.79 13.17 46.96
CA GLN A 163 13.44 14.51 46.49
C GLN A 163 13.84 14.76 45.03
N ASP A 164 15.01 14.24 44.61
CA ASP A 164 15.46 14.34 43.22
C ASP A 164 14.61 13.47 42.24
N GLN A 165 13.97 12.41 42.73
CA GLN A 165 13.05 11.57 41.92
C GLN A 165 11.62 12.13 41.77
N ILE A 166 11.26 13.25 42.42
CA ILE A 166 9.92 13.89 42.29
C ILE A 166 9.58 14.27 40.83
N VAL A 167 10.55 14.24 39.91
CA VAL A 167 10.34 14.38 38.46
C VAL A 167 9.37 13.31 37.89
N THR A 168 9.13 12.19 38.57
CA THR A 168 8.11 11.19 38.19
C THR A 168 6.71 11.42 38.77
N GLU A 169 6.54 12.32 39.74
CA GLU A 169 5.22 12.61 40.33
C GLU A 169 4.39 13.58 39.49
N GLN A 170 5.04 14.33 38.57
CA GLN A 170 4.32 15.07 37.55
C GLN A 170 3.80 14.12 36.47
N SER A 171 2.48 14.13 36.27
CA SER A 171 1.86 13.36 35.18
C SER A 171 2.54 13.70 33.84
N PRO A 172 2.69 12.73 32.92
CA PRO A 172 3.28 12.98 31.60
C PRO A 172 2.65 14.18 30.88
N THR A 173 1.35 14.39 31.08
CA THR A 173 0.59 15.55 30.58
C THR A 173 1.11 16.88 31.13
N LYS A 174 1.38 16.98 32.43
CA LYS A 174 1.87 18.21 33.05
C LYS A 174 3.28 18.58 32.58
N ARG A 175 4.12 17.57 32.35
CA ARG A 175 5.47 17.73 31.76
C ARG A 175 5.41 18.23 30.32
N LEU A 176 4.42 17.77 29.56
CA LEU A 176 4.22 18.17 28.17
C LEU A 176 3.66 19.60 28.09
N GLU A 177 2.76 19.96 29.01
CA GLU A 177 2.19 21.31 29.13
C GLU A 177 3.25 22.35 29.53
N GLU A 178 4.07 22.08 30.55
CA GLU A 178 5.21 22.94 30.92
C GLU A 178 6.25 23.08 29.78
N ALA A 179 6.48 22.02 29.01
CA ALA A 179 7.39 22.06 27.87
C ALA A 179 6.85 22.92 26.72
N ILE A 180 5.53 22.89 26.49
CA ILE A 180 4.86 23.75 25.50
C ILE A 180 4.91 25.22 25.97
N GLU A 181 4.56 25.50 27.22
CA GLU A 181 4.56 26.87 27.78
C GLU A 181 5.96 27.51 27.73
N LYS A 182 7.01 26.71 27.94
CA LYS A 182 8.41 27.15 27.86
C LYS A 182 8.90 27.41 26.43
N LEU A 183 8.25 26.85 25.42
CA LEU A 183 8.54 27.12 23.99
C LEU A 183 7.77 28.34 23.47
N GLU A 184 6.68 28.73 24.13
CA GLU A 184 5.86 29.89 23.78
C GLU A 184 6.28 31.19 24.49
N SER A 185 7.15 31.11 25.51
CA SER A 185 7.81 32.24 26.19
C SER A 185 9.14 32.64 25.54
#